data_AF-A0A7S2BQE2-F1
#
_entry.id   AF-A0A7S2BQE2-F1
#
_cell.length_a   1.000
_cell.length_b   1.000
_cell.length_c   1.000
_cell.angle_alpha   90.00
_cell.angle_beta   90.00
_cell.angle_gamma   90.00
#
_symmetry.space_group_name_H-M   'P 1'
#
loop_
_entity.id
_entity.type
_entity.pdbx_description
1 polymer ?
#
loop_
_entity_poly.entity_id
_entity_poly.type
_entity_poly.pdbx_seq_one_letter_code
_entity_poly.pdbx_strand_id
1 'polypeptide(L)'
;TKAASDPIVSEKYIQWVVEDSFSNGRPYWDILDHVLLVPDVMPYEKMKVRLLNGTHSALSYISYLDGHRIVDKALADQDVNFFTRMFLAEQVKTVPPVPGVELTEYCDVLLERFANPSIKDQIQRLAEDGSTKTSTTWAPVILDHIADKRDTPLMALAVASWIRYMAGVDDLGNPITITDPRADELKPLAIKALQKRDVLPFIKATLGEDIAASSRFVKSVGVWYKRLLSEGAGRVLGSLDQFGMTIDDGNDTLK
;
A
#
# COMPACT_ATOMS: atom_id res chain seq x y z
N THR A 1 -22.51 29.84 -18.61
CA THR A 1 -22.66 28.92 -17.46
C THR A 1 -21.49 29.16 -16.52
N LYS A 2 -21.73 29.66 -15.30
CA LYS A 2 -20.68 29.75 -14.28
C LYS A 2 -20.27 28.32 -13.94
N ALA A 3 -18.99 27.98 -14.12
CA ALA A 3 -18.45 26.75 -13.56
C ALA A 3 -18.71 26.76 -12.04
N ALA A 4 -19.11 25.61 -11.48
CA ALA A 4 -19.26 25.46 -10.04
C ALA A 4 -17.94 25.86 -9.35
N SER A 5 -18.02 26.57 -8.23
CA SER A 5 -16.82 27.04 -7.50
C SER A 5 -16.01 25.90 -6.90
N ASP A 6 -16.65 24.76 -6.63
CA ASP A 6 -16.08 23.64 -5.88
C ASP A 6 -16.43 22.29 -6.55
N PRO A 7 -15.94 22.01 -7.77
CA PRO A 7 -16.19 20.73 -8.44
C PRO A 7 -15.43 19.60 -7.74
N ILE A 8 -16.09 18.45 -7.55
CA ILE A 8 -15.46 17.21 -7.08
C ILE A 8 -15.09 16.37 -8.30
N VAL A 9 -13.81 16.00 -8.39
CA VAL A 9 -13.31 15.05 -9.39
C VAL A 9 -13.28 13.66 -8.76
N SER A 10 -13.88 12.68 -9.42
CA SER A 10 -13.84 11.27 -9.01
C SER A 10 -13.64 10.36 -10.21
N GLU A 11 -13.21 9.13 -9.94
CA GLU A 11 -13.26 8.07 -10.94
C GLU A 11 -14.69 7.63 -11.23
N LYS A 12 -14.88 6.91 -12.34
CA LYS A 12 -16.16 6.33 -12.73
C LYS A 12 -16.53 5.12 -11.88
N TYR A 13 -15.54 4.39 -11.37
CA TYR A 13 -15.79 3.23 -10.51
C TYR A 13 -16.44 3.69 -9.21
N ILE A 14 -17.57 3.07 -8.87
CA ILE A 14 -18.27 3.27 -7.61
C ILE A 14 -18.64 1.90 -7.08
N GLN A 15 -18.47 1.69 -5.78
CA GLN A 15 -18.93 0.50 -5.09
C GLN A 15 -19.32 0.87 -3.67
N TRP A 16 -20.44 0.36 -3.21
CA TRP A 16 -20.88 0.52 -1.83
C TRP A 16 -21.40 -0.81 -1.30
N VAL A 17 -20.65 -1.43 -0.40
CA VAL A 17 -21.07 -2.64 0.29
C VAL A 17 -21.61 -2.24 1.65
N VAL A 18 -22.82 -2.68 1.98
CA VAL A 18 -23.52 -2.27 3.19
C VAL A 18 -24.11 -3.49 3.86
N GLU A 19 -23.90 -3.60 5.17
CA GLU A 19 -24.59 -4.62 5.97
C GLU A 19 -26.09 -4.29 6.03
N ASP A 20 -26.96 -5.21 5.60
CA ASP A 20 -28.42 -4.99 5.56
C ASP A 20 -29.05 -5.14 6.94
N SER A 21 -28.67 -4.24 7.85
CA SER A 21 -29.04 -4.23 9.26
C SER A 21 -29.52 -2.84 9.68
N PHE A 22 -30.78 -2.53 9.34
CA PHE A 22 -31.39 -1.21 9.55
C PHE A 22 -32.55 -1.27 10.54
N SER A 23 -32.48 -0.45 11.59
CA SER A 23 -33.50 -0.42 12.66
C SER A 23 -34.81 0.28 12.28
N ASN A 24 -34.82 1.08 11.21
CA ASN A 24 -35.99 1.85 10.78
C ASN A 24 -36.14 1.89 9.26
N GLY A 25 -35.91 0.74 8.61
CA GLY A 25 -35.87 0.63 7.15
C GLY A 25 -34.70 1.39 6.53
N ARG A 26 -34.61 1.33 5.20
CA ARG A 26 -33.62 2.01 4.38
C ARG A 26 -34.22 2.37 3.01
N PRO A 27 -33.59 3.29 2.26
CA PRO A 27 -33.92 3.45 0.84
C PRO A 27 -33.70 2.14 0.05
N TYR A 28 -34.34 2.05 -1.12
CA TYR A 28 -34.17 0.94 -2.06
C TYR A 28 -32.83 1.02 -2.80
N TRP A 29 -31.72 1.03 -2.07
CA TRP A 29 -30.39 1.11 -2.68
C TRP A 29 -30.03 -0.13 -3.48
N ASP A 30 -30.68 -1.27 -3.23
CA ASP A 30 -30.54 -2.51 -3.99
C ASP A 30 -30.96 -2.41 -5.46
N ILE A 31 -31.64 -1.33 -5.87
CA ILE A 31 -31.89 -1.04 -7.30
C ILE A 31 -30.66 -0.50 -8.03
N LEU A 32 -29.64 -0.06 -7.28
CA LEU A 32 -28.40 0.48 -7.82
C LEU A 32 -27.41 -0.67 -7.98
N ASP A 33 -26.97 -0.88 -9.20
CA ASP A 33 -26.01 -1.88 -9.65
C ASP A 33 -24.64 -1.84 -8.93
N HIS A 34 -24.28 -0.70 -8.33
CA HIS A 34 -23.04 -0.53 -7.56
C HIS A 34 -23.22 -0.63 -6.04
N VAL A 35 -24.44 -0.87 -5.55
CA VAL A 35 -24.71 -1.09 -4.13
C VAL A 35 -24.95 -2.58 -3.88
N LEU A 36 -24.17 -3.16 -2.98
CA LEU A 36 -24.32 -4.53 -2.54
C LEU A 36 -24.77 -4.55 -1.08
N LEU A 37 -25.95 -5.11 -0.85
CA LEU A 37 -26.46 -5.37 0.48
C LEU A 37 -26.10 -6.78 0.90
N VAL A 38 -25.42 -6.90 2.03
CA VAL A 38 -24.83 -8.16 2.50
C VAL A 38 -25.19 -8.41 3.95
N PRO A 39 -25.19 -9.67 4.41
CA PRO A 39 -25.34 -9.98 5.83
C PRO A 39 -24.08 -9.69 6.65
N ASP A 40 -22.90 -9.60 6.02
CA ASP A 40 -21.62 -9.31 6.66
C ASP A 40 -20.70 -8.55 5.68
N VAL A 41 -20.29 -7.35 6.06
CA VAL A 41 -19.42 -6.47 5.25
C VAL A 41 -17.93 -6.77 5.45
N MET A 42 -17.55 -7.48 6.51
CA MET A 42 -16.16 -7.63 6.95
C MET A 42 -15.22 -8.23 5.89
N PRO A 43 -15.60 -9.24 5.08
CA PRO A 43 -14.71 -9.75 4.02
C PRO A 43 -14.41 -8.69 2.94
N TYR A 44 -15.41 -7.90 2.54
CA TYR A 44 -15.27 -6.85 1.52
C TYR A 44 -14.42 -5.69 2.04
N GLU A 45 -14.63 -5.29 3.29
CA GLU A 45 -13.81 -4.26 3.94
C GLU A 45 -12.34 -4.71 4.00
N LYS A 46 -12.07 -5.92 4.50
CA LYS A 46 -10.71 -6.48 4.57
C LYS A 46 -10.04 -6.53 3.19
N MET A 47 -10.75 -7.02 2.18
CA MET A 47 -10.26 -7.03 0.80
C MET A 47 -9.87 -5.63 0.33
N LYS A 48 -10.75 -4.64 0.49
CA LYS A 48 -10.49 -3.25 0.07
C LYS A 48 -9.33 -2.63 0.86
N VAL A 49 -9.32 -2.77 2.18
CA VAL A 49 -8.31 -2.17 3.05
C VAL A 49 -6.92 -2.76 2.76
N ARG A 50 -6.82 -4.07 2.50
CA ARG A 50 -5.55 -4.73 2.22
C ARG A 50 -5.06 -4.48 0.79
N LEU A 51 -5.93 -4.67 -0.20
CA LEU A 51 -5.55 -4.63 -1.61
C LEU A 51 -5.55 -3.21 -2.19
N LEU A 52 -6.55 -2.38 -1.88
CA LEU A 52 -6.60 -1.01 -2.40
C LEU A 52 -5.76 -0.07 -1.54
N ASN A 53 -6.12 0.08 -0.25
CA ASN A 53 -5.45 1.06 0.60
C ASN A 53 -4.00 0.68 0.89
N GLY A 54 -3.74 -0.62 1.16
CA GLY A 54 -2.39 -1.13 1.41
C GLY A 54 -1.45 -0.88 0.23
N THR A 55 -1.91 -1.14 -0.98
CA THR A 55 -1.14 -0.94 -2.22
C THR A 55 -0.92 0.54 -2.53
N HIS A 56 -1.92 1.41 -2.34
CA HIS A 56 -1.73 2.85 -2.48
C HIS A 56 -0.59 3.37 -1.59
N SER A 57 -0.57 2.98 -0.32
CA SER A 57 0.52 3.36 0.58
C SER A 57 1.86 2.81 0.09
N ALA A 58 1.93 1.54 -0.31
CA ALA A 58 3.18 0.90 -0.70
C ALA A 58 3.78 1.53 -1.97
N LEU A 59 2.95 1.68 -3.00
CA LEU A 59 3.28 2.37 -4.25
C LEU A 59 3.77 3.80 -3.97
N SER A 60 3.07 4.52 -3.07
CA SER A 60 3.33 5.95 -2.89
C SER A 60 4.74 6.24 -2.38
N TYR A 61 5.21 5.51 -1.36
CA TYR A 61 6.50 5.81 -0.74
C TYR A 61 7.67 5.53 -1.69
N ILE A 62 7.69 4.36 -2.33
CA ILE A 62 8.80 3.98 -3.21
C ILE A 62 8.83 4.82 -4.48
N SER A 63 7.66 5.10 -5.08
CA SER A 63 7.55 5.92 -6.28
C SER A 63 7.93 7.38 -6.02
N TYR A 64 7.60 7.91 -4.84
CA TYR A 64 8.01 9.26 -4.48
C TYR A 64 9.52 9.38 -4.37
N LEU A 65 10.17 8.41 -3.71
CA LEU A 65 11.61 8.34 -3.57
C LEU A 65 12.31 8.28 -4.94
N ASP A 66 11.71 7.57 -5.89
CA ASP A 66 12.19 7.47 -7.27
C ASP A 66 11.88 8.70 -8.15
N GLY A 67 11.24 9.73 -7.59
CA GLY A 67 11.00 11.00 -8.27
C GLY A 67 9.64 11.12 -8.96
N HIS A 68 8.79 10.09 -8.93
CA HIS A 68 7.42 10.20 -9.44
C HIS A 68 6.55 11.04 -8.51
N ARG A 69 5.55 11.73 -9.09
CA ARG A 69 4.61 12.59 -8.33
C ARG A 69 3.14 12.32 -8.62
N ILE A 70 2.83 11.71 -9.77
CA ILE A 70 1.47 11.40 -10.20
C ILE A 70 1.34 9.89 -10.39
N VAL A 71 0.28 9.28 -9.84
CA VAL A 71 0.09 7.83 -9.80
C VAL A 71 0.03 7.19 -11.20
N ASP A 72 -0.74 7.75 -12.14
CA ASP A 72 -0.83 7.19 -13.50
C ASP A 72 0.51 7.25 -14.24
N LYS A 73 1.33 8.26 -13.96
CA LYS A 73 2.68 8.38 -14.52
C LYS A 73 3.67 7.43 -13.88
N ALA A 74 3.54 7.19 -12.57
CA ALA A 74 4.32 6.16 -11.89
C ALA A 74 3.98 4.77 -12.43
N LEU A 75 2.70 4.43 -12.60
CA LEU A 75 2.29 3.13 -13.13
C LEU A 75 2.54 2.91 -14.63
N ALA A 76 2.88 3.98 -15.36
CA ALA A 76 3.40 3.87 -16.72
C ALA A 76 4.88 3.46 -16.76
N ASP A 77 5.60 3.59 -15.64
CA ASP A 77 6.92 3.00 -15.46
C ASP A 77 6.79 1.49 -15.22
N GLN A 78 7.54 0.69 -15.99
CA GLN A 78 7.44 -0.77 -15.95
C GLN A 78 7.83 -1.36 -14.59
N ASP A 79 8.81 -0.78 -13.91
CA ASP A 79 9.37 -1.33 -12.68
C ASP A 79 8.43 -1.02 -11.50
N VAL A 80 7.83 0.17 -11.50
CA VAL A 80 6.77 0.55 -10.57
C VAL A 80 5.51 -0.29 -10.80
N ASN A 81 5.10 -0.51 -12.05
CA ASN A 81 3.96 -1.36 -12.40
C ASN A 81 4.18 -2.79 -11.89
N PHE A 82 5.38 -3.33 -12.15
CA PHE A 82 5.78 -4.66 -11.71
C PHE A 82 5.75 -4.80 -10.19
N PHE A 83 6.37 -3.86 -9.45
CA PHE A 83 6.28 -3.82 -7.99
C PHE A 83 4.84 -3.84 -7.49
N THR A 84 3.97 -3.03 -8.09
CA THR A 84 2.57 -2.91 -7.69
C THR A 84 1.80 -4.21 -7.91
N ARG A 85 1.99 -4.86 -9.07
CA ARG A 85 1.40 -6.17 -9.38
C ARG A 85 1.85 -7.24 -8.39
N MET A 86 3.16 -7.32 -8.15
CA MET A 86 3.71 -8.31 -7.24
C MET A 86 3.29 -8.05 -5.79
N PHE A 87 3.19 -6.78 -5.38
CA PHE A 87 2.71 -6.41 -4.05
C PHE A 87 1.27 -6.89 -3.85
N LEU A 88 0.37 -6.66 -4.82
CA LEU A 88 -1.00 -7.16 -4.80
C LEU A 88 -1.03 -8.69 -4.69
N ALA A 89 -0.27 -9.40 -5.51
CA ALA A 89 -0.20 -10.87 -5.48
C ALA A 89 0.28 -11.42 -4.13
N GLU A 90 1.21 -10.72 -3.47
CA GLU A 90 1.63 -11.05 -2.10
C GLU A 90 0.49 -10.84 -1.09
N GLN A 91 -0.24 -9.71 -1.19
CA GLN A 91 -1.29 -9.34 -0.22
C GLN A 91 -2.55 -10.19 -0.34
N VAL A 92 -2.90 -10.63 -1.55
CA VAL A 92 -4.06 -11.51 -1.85
C VAL A 92 -4.06 -12.73 -0.93
N LYS A 93 -2.88 -13.25 -0.58
CA LYS A 93 -2.74 -14.45 0.24
C LYS A 93 -3.21 -14.29 1.69
N THR A 94 -3.55 -13.08 2.10
CA THR A 94 -4.08 -12.79 3.44
C THR A 94 -5.56 -12.38 3.39
N VAL A 95 -6.14 -12.22 2.20
CA VAL A 95 -7.55 -11.83 2.04
C VAL A 95 -8.41 -13.09 2.23
N PRO A 96 -9.40 -13.09 3.15
CA PRO A 96 -10.32 -14.20 3.28
C PRO A 96 -11.22 -14.30 2.03
N PRO A 97 -11.87 -15.46 1.78
CA PRO A 97 -12.84 -15.58 0.70
C PRO A 97 -13.91 -14.48 0.77
N VAL A 98 -14.14 -13.81 -0.35
CA VAL A 98 -15.12 -12.73 -0.47
C VAL A 98 -16.26 -13.23 -1.37
N PRO A 99 -17.51 -13.29 -0.89
CA PRO A 99 -18.61 -13.81 -1.70
C PRO A 99 -18.75 -13.07 -3.04
N GLY A 100 -18.74 -13.83 -4.13
CA GLY A 100 -18.94 -13.28 -5.48
C GLY A 100 -17.80 -12.42 -6.02
N VAL A 101 -16.60 -12.47 -5.43
CA VAL A 101 -15.43 -11.73 -5.92
C VAL A 101 -14.27 -12.67 -6.23
N GLU A 102 -13.83 -12.62 -7.48
CA GLU A 102 -12.56 -13.21 -7.90
C GLU A 102 -11.42 -12.22 -7.62
N LEU A 103 -10.51 -12.59 -6.72
CA LEU A 103 -9.48 -11.66 -6.22
C LEU A 103 -8.49 -11.24 -7.31
N THR A 104 -8.16 -12.12 -8.25
CA THR A 104 -7.28 -11.80 -9.39
C THR A 104 -7.91 -10.74 -10.29
N GLU A 105 -9.19 -10.91 -10.65
CA GLU A 105 -9.94 -9.92 -11.44
C GLU A 105 -10.05 -8.58 -10.70
N TYR A 106 -10.30 -8.63 -9.39
CA TYR A 106 -10.33 -7.42 -8.56
C TYR A 106 -8.98 -6.69 -8.55
N CYS A 107 -7.85 -7.42 -8.48
CA CYS A 107 -6.51 -6.84 -8.58
C CYS A 107 -6.27 -6.17 -9.95
N ASP A 108 -6.70 -6.78 -11.04
CA ASP A 108 -6.61 -6.16 -12.37
C ASP A 108 -7.43 -4.88 -12.47
N VAL A 109 -8.67 -4.89 -11.95
CA VAL A 109 -9.50 -3.68 -11.85
C VAL A 109 -8.81 -2.59 -11.03
N LEU A 110 -8.15 -2.93 -9.92
CA LEU A 110 -7.41 -1.94 -9.13
C LEU A 110 -6.27 -1.31 -9.94
N LEU A 111 -5.49 -2.11 -10.67
CA LEU A 111 -4.38 -1.62 -11.47
C LEU A 111 -4.86 -0.69 -12.60
N GLU A 112 -5.95 -1.05 -13.27
CA GLU A 112 -6.60 -0.18 -14.26
C GLU A 112 -7.05 1.15 -13.66
N ARG A 113 -7.67 1.09 -12.47
CA ARG A 113 -8.15 2.28 -11.76
C ARG A 113 -7.01 3.20 -11.35
N PHE A 114 -5.93 2.63 -10.79
CA PHE A 114 -4.77 3.41 -10.39
C PHE A 114 -4.08 4.07 -11.60
N ALA A 115 -4.08 3.39 -12.75
CA ALA A 115 -3.51 3.91 -14.00
C ALA A 115 -4.39 4.97 -14.71
N ASN A 116 -5.53 5.37 -14.14
CA ASN A 116 -6.46 6.31 -14.80
C ASN A 116 -5.90 7.75 -14.89
N PRO A 117 -5.56 8.24 -16.09
CA PRO A 117 -4.93 9.56 -16.27
C PRO A 117 -5.88 10.74 -16.05
N SER A 118 -7.18 10.49 -15.94
CA SER A 118 -8.18 11.54 -15.70
C SER A 118 -8.23 11.98 -14.24
N ILE A 119 -7.73 11.14 -13.32
CA ILE A 119 -7.71 11.46 -11.88
C ILE A 119 -6.49 12.30 -11.51
N LYS A 120 -5.34 12.03 -12.16
CA LYS A 120 -4.06 12.68 -11.85
C LYS A 120 -3.75 12.66 -10.36
N ASP A 121 -3.96 11.50 -9.75
CA ASP A 121 -3.83 11.36 -8.31
C ASP A 121 -2.39 11.65 -7.86
N GLN A 122 -2.26 12.38 -6.76
CA GLN A 122 -0.97 12.83 -6.27
C GLN A 122 -0.36 11.75 -5.37
N ILE A 123 0.86 11.31 -5.69
CA ILE A 123 1.61 10.37 -4.85
C ILE A 123 1.78 10.94 -3.44
N GLN A 124 2.05 12.24 -3.31
CA GLN A 124 2.15 12.92 -2.02
C GLN A 124 0.90 12.68 -1.16
N ARG A 125 -0.30 12.87 -1.73
CA ARG A 125 -1.60 12.68 -1.04
C ARG A 125 -1.78 11.25 -0.56
N LEU A 126 -1.33 10.28 -1.35
CA LEU A 126 -1.36 8.87 -0.94
C LEU A 126 -0.34 8.54 0.15
N ALA A 127 0.75 9.30 0.28
CA ALA A 127 1.80 9.11 1.27
C ALA A 127 1.52 9.78 2.64
N GLU A 128 0.61 10.75 2.72
CA GLU A 128 0.25 11.48 3.95
C GLU A 128 -0.33 10.53 5.02
N ASP A 129 -0.30 10.88 6.30
CA ASP A 129 -0.97 10.12 7.38
C ASP A 129 -0.62 8.61 7.41
N GLY A 130 0.62 8.28 7.06
CA GLY A 130 1.13 6.92 7.05
C GLY A 130 0.96 6.24 8.40
N SER A 131 1.26 6.94 9.49
CA SER A 131 1.20 6.39 10.85
C SER A 131 -0.21 5.94 11.26
N THR A 132 -1.24 6.59 10.73
CA THR A 132 -2.64 6.19 10.89
C THR A 132 -2.99 5.03 9.95
N LYS A 133 -2.66 5.17 8.66
CA LYS A 133 -3.04 4.18 7.64
C LYS A 133 -2.39 2.82 7.83
N THR A 134 -1.09 2.75 8.11
CA THR A 134 -0.35 1.48 8.16
C THR A 134 -0.80 0.60 9.33
N SER A 135 -1.30 1.20 10.41
CA SER A 135 -1.86 0.46 11.56
C SER A 135 -3.06 -0.43 11.19
N THR A 136 -3.85 -0.03 10.20
CA THR A 136 -5.05 -0.77 9.76
C THR A 136 -4.84 -1.48 8.43
N THR A 137 -3.96 -0.98 7.57
CA THR A 137 -3.73 -1.51 6.21
C THR A 137 -2.59 -2.53 6.14
N TRP A 138 -1.52 -2.36 6.93
CA TRP A 138 -0.32 -3.18 6.86
C TRP A 138 -0.12 -4.05 8.09
N ALA A 139 -0.27 -3.51 9.30
CA ALA A 139 0.01 -4.27 10.53
C ALA A 139 -0.79 -5.59 10.61
N PRO A 140 -2.10 -5.64 10.32
CA PRO A 140 -2.84 -6.90 10.32
C PRO A 140 -2.32 -7.89 9.28
N VAL A 141 -1.90 -7.40 8.10
CA VAL A 141 -1.38 -8.25 7.01
C VAL A 141 -0.03 -8.85 7.37
N ILE A 142 0.86 -8.05 7.96
CA ILE A 142 2.16 -8.51 8.46
C ILE A 142 1.97 -9.56 9.55
N LEU A 143 1.03 -9.36 10.48
CA LEU A 143 0.72 -10.32 11.53
C LEU A 143 0.20 -11.64 10.96
N ASP A 144 -0.68 -11.61 9.95
CA ASP A 144 -1.16 -12.83 9.29
C ASP A 144 -0.01 -13.59 8.61
N HIS A 145 0.90 -12.89 7.90
CA HIS A 145 2.10 -13.53 7.34
C HIS A 145 3.01 -14.13 8.42
N ILE A 146 3.19 -13.45 9.55
CA ILE A 146 3.97 -13.96 10.69
C ILE A 146 3.32 -15.22 11.27
N ALA A 147 2.01 -15.20 11.50
CA ALA A 147 1.26 -16.33 12.03
C ALA A 147 1.37 -17.56 11.11
N ASP A 148 1.28 -17.35 9.81
CA ASP A 148 1.40 -18.40 8.80
C ASP A 148 2.85 -18.76 8.43
N LYS A 149 3.83 -18.14 9.09
CA LYS A 149 5.28 -18.32 8.83
C LYS A 149 5.66 -18.08 7.37
N ARG A 150 4.95 -17.19 6.68
CA ARG A 150 5.22 -16.79 5.30
C ARG A 150 6.17 -15.61 5.25
N ASP A 151 7.02 -15.58 4.22
CA ASP A 151 7.75 -14.36 3.89
C ASP A 151 6.80 -13.36 3.21
N THR A 152 7.09 -12.08 3.43
CA THR A 152 6.36 -10.94 2.82
C THR A 152 7.38 -9.86 2.42
N PRO A 153 8.30 -10.18 1.48
CA PRO A 153 9.38 -9.28 1.11
C PRO A 153 8.90 -7.94 0.53
N LEU A 154 7.75 -7.89 -0.15
CA LEU A 154 7.26 -6.65 -0.75
C LEU A 154 6.60 -5.72 0.26
N MET A 155 5.91 -6.27 1.25
CA MET A 155 5.52 -5.52 2.45
C MET A 155 6.75 -5.00 3.20
N ALA A 156 7.80 -5.81 3.33
CA ALA A 156 9.03 -5.37 3.96
C ALA A 156 9.72 -4.22 3.19
N LEU A 157 9.70 -4.26 1.85
CA LEU A 157 10.16 -3.17 1.00
C LEU A 157 9.28 -1.91 1.14
N ALA A 158 7.95 -2.07 1.22
CA ALA A 158 7.03 -0.96 1.44
C ALA A 158 7.31 -0.26 2.78
N VAL A 159 7.51 -1.02 3.87
CA VAL A 159 7.90 -0.49 5.18
C VAL A 159 9.27 0.19 5.12
N ALA A 160 10.26 -0.42 4.47
CA ALA A 160 11.58 0.19 4.30
C ALA A 160 11.50 1.52 3.53
N SER A 161 10.67 1.58 2.48
CA SER A 161 10.43 2.78 1.68
C SER A 161 9.75 3.87 2.51
N TRP A 162 8.78 3.51 3.36
CA TRP A 162 8.14 4.46 4.26
C TRP A 162 9.13 5.05 5.27
N ILE A 163 9.98 4.22 5.89
CA ILE A 163 11.04 4.69 6.80
C ILE A 163 11.96 5.67 6.07
N ARG A 164 12.38 5.33 4.84
CA ARG A 164 13.26 6.14 4.01
C ARG A 164 12.61 7.46 3.60
N TYR A 165 11.32 7.45 3.26
CA TYR A 165 10.51 8.63 2.96
C TYR A 165 10.41 9.56 4.17
N MET A 166 10.14 9.02 5.36
CA MET A 166 10.03 9.78 6.61
C MET A 166 11.34 10.48 7.04
N ALA A 167 12.48 10.10 6.47
CA ALA A 167 13.75 10.82 6.67
C ALA A 167 13.78 12.18 5.94
N GLY A 168 12.83 12.46 5.05
CA GLY A 168 12.54 13.80 4.55
C GLY A 168 13.35 14.26 3.34
N VAL A 169 14.04 13.37 2.62
CA VAL A 169 14.80 13.69 1.40
C VAL A 169 14.61 12.56 0.38
N ASP A 170 14.31 12.85 -0.89
CA ASP A 170 14.19 11.83 -1.94
C ASP A 170 15.56 11.39 -2.49
N ASP A 171 15.61 10.50 -3.48
CA ASP A 171 16.88 10.02 -4.02
C ASP A 171 17.56 11.02 -4.97
N LEU A 172 16.85 12.07 -5.37
CA LEU A 172 17.39 13.21 -6.12
C LEU A 172 17.95 14.30 -5.19
N GLY A 173 17.85 14.11 -3.87
CA GLY A 173 18.32 15.07 -2.87
C GLY A 173 17.34 16.21 -2.59
N ASN A 174 16.10 16.13 -3.10
CA ASN A 174 15.08 17.14 -2.82
C ASN A 174 14.44 16.89 -1.46
N PRO A 175 14.11 17.96 -0.71
CA PRO A 175 13.39 17.82 0.55
C PRO A 175 11.96 17.31 0.30
N ILE A 176 11.50 16.44 1.19
CA ILE A 176 10.14 15.90 1.22
C ILE A 176 9.36 16.58 2.35
N THR A 177 8.22 17.18 2.01
CA THR A 177 7.26 17.65 3.01
C THR A 177 6.51 16.45 3.57
N ILE A 178 6.71 16.15 4.85
CA ILE A 178 6.00 15.07 5.53
C ILE A 178 4.74 15.63 6.20
N THR A 179 3.58 15.19 5.72
CA THR A 179 2.27 15.40 6.34
C THR A 179 1.87 14.13 7.08
N ASP A 180 1.96 14.12 8.40
CA ASP A 180 1.56 12.97 9.23
C ASP A 180 1.26 13.47 10.67
N PRO A 181 0.19 13.00 11.33
CA PRO A 181 -0.16 13.42 12.69
C PRO A 181 0.91 13.07 13.73
N ARG A 182 1.79 12.11 13.44
CA ARG A 182 2.90 11.68 14.29
C ARG A 182 4.26 12.09 13.72
N ALA A 183 4.32 13.07 12.80
CA ALA A 183 5.56 13.48 12.16
C ALA A 183 6.67 13.87 13.14
N ASP A 184 6.34 14.60 14.22
CA ASP A 184 7.31 15.05 15.22
C ASP A 184 7.97 13.89 15.98
N GLU A 185 7.24 12.80 16.17
CA GLU A 185 7.73 11.57 16.80
C GLU A 185 8.54 10.73 15.80
N LEU A 186 8.03 10.57 14.58
CA LEU A 186 8.52 9.57 13.63
C LEU A 186 9.72 10.05 12.79
N LYS A 187 9.81 11.35 12.47
CA LYS A 187 10.97 11.90 11.72
C LYS A 187 12.29 11.66 12.44
N PRO A 188 12.43 11.94 13.76
CA PRO A 188 13.67 11.63 14.48
C PRO A 188 14.05 10.15 14.41
N LEU A 189 13.07 9.24 14.48
CA LEU A 189 13.32 7.80 14.37
C LEU A 189 13.79 7.42 12.96
N ALA A 190 13.20 7.99 11.91
CA ALA A 190 13.61 7.77 10.53
C ALA A 190 15.03 8.32 10.24
N ILE A 191 15.35 9.52 10.75
CA ILE A 191 16.71 10.11 10.65
C ILE A 191 17.72 9.23 11.38
N LYS A 192 17.38 8.73 12.58
CA LYS A 192 18.23 7.80 13.31
C LYS A 192 18.42 6.48 12.54
N ALA A 193 17.36 5.97 11.91
CA ALA A 193 17.44 4.79 11.05
C ALA A 193 18.39 5.03 9.87
N LEU A 194 18.33 6.20 9.23
CA LEU A 194 19.28 6.60 8.18
C LEU A 194 20.74 6.60 8.66
N GLN A 195 21.00 7.17 9.84
CA GLN A 195 22.35 7.28 10.41
C GLN A 195 22.93 5.96 10.92
N LYS A 196 22.08 5.13 11.54
CA LYS A 196 22.50 3.90 12.26
C LYS A 196 22.18 2.62 11.52
N ARG A 197 21.41 2.71 10.43
CA ARG A 197 20.85 1.56 9.70
C ARG A 197 20.02 0.65 10.59
N ASP A 198 19.38 1.24 11.60
CA ASP A 198 18.53 0.54 12.57
C ASP A 198 17.06 0.93 12.38
N VAL A 199 16.30 0.03 11.76
CA VAL A 199 14.89 0.21 11.44
C VAL A 199 13.96 -0.16 12.60
N LEU A 200 14.46 -0.88 13.61
CA LEU A 200 13.63 -1.47 14.66
C LEU A 200 12.85 -0.44 15.49
N PRO A 201 13.44 0.69 15.94
CA PRO A 201 12.70 1.69 16.71
C PRO A 201 11.51 2.26 15.96
N PHE A 202 11.66 2.49 14.64
CA PHE A 202 10.58 3.00 13.81
C PHE A 202 9.46 1.96 13.66
N ILE A 203 9.82 0.70 13.35
CA ILE A 203 8.85 -0.40 13.24
C ILE A 203 8.06 -0.55 14.55
N LYS A 204 8.75 -0.56 15.69
CA LYS A 204 8.13 -0.69 17.01
C LYS A 204 7.15 0.45 17.30
N ALA A 205 7.51 1.69 16.98
CA ALA A 205 6.65 2.86 17.20
C ALA A 205 5.39 2.88 16.31
N THR A 206 5.43 2.25 15.14
CA THR A 206 4.40 2.39 14.10
C THR A 206 3.55 1.15 13.88
N LEU A 207 4.17 -0.03 13.87
CA LEU A 207 3.56 -1.32 13.57
C LEU A 207 3.37 -2.18 14.83
N GLY A 208 3.94 -1.76 15.97
CA GLY A 208 3.74 -2.40 17.27
C GLY A 208 4.81 -3.42 17.65
N GLU A 209 4.73 -3.88 18.90
CA GLU A 209 5.73 -4.76 19.53
C GLU A 209 5.79 -6.16 18.90
N ASP A 210 4.63 -6.73 18.54
CA ASP A 210 4.58 -8.09 18.00
C ASP A 210 5.31 -8.19 16.65
N ILE A 211 5.13 -7.19 15.80
CA ILE A 211 5.85 -7.09 14.52
C ILE A 211 7.33 -6.82 14.77
N ALA A 212 7.66 -5.94 15.71
CA ALA A 212 9.05 -5.64 16.08
C ALA A 212 9.79 -6.85 16.69
N ALA A 213 9.07 -7.77 17.34
CA ALA A 213 9.61 -9.01 17.88
C ALA A 213 9.93 -10.06 16.78
N SER A 214 9.33 -9.93 15.59
CA SER A 214 9.61 -10.82 14.46
C SER A 214 10.98 -10.50 13.84
N SER A 215 12.02 -11.17 14.34
CA SER A 215 13.38 -11.01 13.81
C SER A 215 13.49 -11.31 12.32
N ARG A 216 12.64 -12.20 11.78
CA ARG A 216 12.56 -12.50 10.34
C ARG A 216 12.08 -11.29 9.55
N PHE A 217 10.96 -10.70 9.95
CA PHE A 217 10.38 -9.53 9.26
C PHE A 217 11.30 -8.31 9.39
N VAL A 218 11.78 -7.99 10.60
CA VAL A 218 12.70 -6.87 10.83
C VAL A 218 13.99 -7.00 10.02
N LYS A 219 14.55 -8.20 9.89
CA LYS A 219 15.72 -8.46 9.02
C LYS A 219 15.39 -8.20 7.55
N SER A 220 14.22 -8.64 7.08
CA SER A 220 13.78 -8.39 5.70
C SER A 220 13.66 -6.88 5.41
N VAL A 221 13.03 -6.12 6.31
CA VAL A 221 12.97 -4.64 6.20
C VAL A 221 14.37 -4.04 6.18
N GLY A 222 15.27 -4.50 7.06
CA GLY A 222 16.66 -4.02 7.12
C GLY A 222 17.46 -4.28 5.84
N VAL A 223 17.23 -5.42 5.17
CA VAL A 223 17.86 -5.73 3.87
C VAL A 223 17.40 -4.74 2.81
N TRP A 224 16.09 -4.54 2.65
CA TRP A 224 15.56 -3.56 1.70
C TRP A 224 15.99 -2.14 2.01
N TYR A 225 15.96 -1.75 3.29
CA TYR A 225 16.39 -0.43 3.72
C TYR A 225 17.86 -0.17 3.36
N LYS A 226 18.75 -1.14 3.59
CA LYS A 226 20.16 -1.03 3.21
C LYS A 226 20.32 -0.83 1.70
N ARG A 227 19.55 -1.56 0.88
CA ARG A 227 19.58 -1.43 -0.58
C ARG A 227 19.06 -0.09 -1.06
N LEU A 228 17.94 0.39 -0.52
CA LEU A 228 17.43 1.73 -0.81
C LEU A 228 18.49 2.81 -0.56
N LEU A 229 19.26 2.68 0.53
CA LEU A 229 20.34 3.62 0.85
C LEU A 229 21.55 3.52 -0.08
N SER A 230 21.89 2.34 -0.60
CA SER A 230 23.08 2.15 -1.44
C SER A 230 22.81 2.30 -2.93
N GLU A 231 21.62 1.93 -3.37
CA GLU A 231 21.27 1.77 -4.78
C GLU A 231 20.28 2.85 -5.25
N GLY A 232 19.38 3.31 -4.37
CA GLY A 232 18.23 4.15 -4.71
C GLY A 232 16.99 3.33 -5.12
N ALA A 233 15.82 3.95 -5.02
CA ALA A 233 14.51 3.35 -5.25
C ALA A 233 14.36 2.78 -6.67
N GLY A 234 14.70 3.55 -7.72
CA GLY A 234 14.59 3.07 -9.11
C GLY A 234 15.44 1.84 -9.40
N ARG A 235 16.67 1.74 -8.87
CA ARG A 235 17.48 0.52 -9.01
C ARG A 235 16.95 -0.66 -8.21
N VAL A 236 16.38 -0.40 -7.03
CA VAL A 236 15.71 -1.44 -6.26
C VAL A 236 14.49 -1.97 -7.01
N LEU A 237 13.66 -1.09 -7.58
CA LEU A 237 12.50 -1.43 -8.40
C LEU A 237 12.92 -2.25 -9.65
N GLY A 238 13.85 -1.74 -10.45
CA GLY A 238 14.33 -2.40 -11.68
C GLY A 238 15.20 -3.64 -11.48
N SER A 239 15.31 -4.14 -10.25
CA SER A 239 15.97 -5.42 -9.95
C SER A 239 15.04 -6.44 -9.29
N LEU A 240 13.75 -6.13 -9.08
CA LEU A 240 12.84 -7.02 -8.36
C LEU A 240 12.64 -8.38 -9.06
N ASP A 241 12.62 -8.38 -10.39
CA ASP A 241 12.54 -9.58 -11.25
C ASP A 241 13.69 -10.57 -11.02
N GLN A 242 14.89 -10.06 -10.70
CA GLN A 242 16.09 -10.86 -10.43
C GLN A 242 16.04 -11.60 -9.08
N PHE A 243 15.09 -11.28 -8.20
CA PHE A 243 14.95 -11.92 -6.89
C PHE A 243 13.94 -13.09 -6.89
N GLY A 244 13.65 -13.65 -8.06
CA GLY A 244 12.69 -14.75 -8.18
C GLY A 244 11.24 -14.32 -7.94
N MET A 245 11.00 -13.01 -7.83
CA MET A 245 9.66 -12.45 -7.90
C MET A 245 9.28 -12.49 -9.38
N THR A 246 8.44 -13.44 -9.75
CA THR A 246 7.91 -13.58 -11.11
C THR A 246 6.38 -13.53 -11.04
N ILE A 247 5.77 -12.93 -12.05
CA ILE A 247 4.33 -13.05 -12.28
C ILE A 247 4.15 -14.46 -12.87
N ASP A 248 3.65 -15.39 -12.06
CA ASP A 248 3.29 -16.71 -12.57
C ASP A 248 1.90 -16.57 -13.21
N ASP A 249 1.82 -16.65 -14.54
CA ASP A 249 0.57 -16.58 -15.33
C ASP A 249 -0.31 -17.83 -15.16
N GLY A 250 -0.42 -18.35 -13.93
CA GLY A 250 -1.35 -19.43 -13.58
C GLY A 250 -0.74 -20.68 -12.97
N ASN A 251 0.15 -20.56 -11.98
CA ASN A 251 0.21 -21.57 -10.92
C ASN A 251 0.86 -21.06 -9.64
N ASP A 252 0.15 -21.23 -8.53
CA ASP A 252 0.63 -20.96 -7.18
C ASP A 252 1.93 -21.74 -6.89
N THR A 253 3.07 -21.05 -6.77
CA THR A 253 3.99 -21.19 -5.61
C THR A 253 5.12 -20.15 -5.66
N LEU A 254 5.26 -19.36 -4.59
CA LEU A 254 6.54 -18.71 -4.26
C LEU A 254 7.48 -19.80 -3.75
N LYS A 255 8.64 -19.99 -4.37
CA LYS A 255 9.76 -20.76 -3.79
C LYS A 255 10.66 -19.85 -2.98
#